data_AF-A0A4D4MQU4-F1
#
_entry.id   AF-A0A4D4MQU4-F1
#
_cell.length_a   1.000
_cell.length_b   1.000
_cell.length_c   1.000
_cell.angle_alpha   90.00
_cell.angle_beta   90.00
_cell.angle_gamma   90.00
#
_symmetry.space_group_name_H-M   'P 1'
#
loop_
_entity.id
_entity.type
_entity.pdbx_description
1 polymer ?
#
loop_
_entity_poly.entity_id
_entity_poly.type
_entity_poly.pdbx_seq_one_letter_code
_entity_poly.pdbx_strand_id
1 'polypeptide(L)'
;MGTGRLYAAVAAGGFRRYATYRTATAAGVFTNTVFGLILAYTYIALWDERPHLGGYDQAQALTYVWIGQALLMTLAIGGGGFEDELMERIRTGDIAIDLYRPADLQLWWLAGDLGRALFQLLGRG
;
A
#
# COMPACT_ATOMS: atom_id res chain seq x y z
N MET A 1 3.52 29.51 7.72
CA MET A 1 3.74 28.33 6.85
C MET A 1 2.37 27.88 6.35
N GLY A 2 2.16 27.75 5.03
CA GLY A 2 0.87 27.28 4.51
C GLY A 2 0.61 25.84 4.92
N THR A 3 -0.64 25.51 5.28
CA THR A 3 -1.09 24.18 5.72
C THR A 3 -0.68 23.07 4.73
N GLY A 4 -0.67 23.36 3.42
CA GLY A 4 -0.21 22.41 2.40
C GLY A 4 1.27 22.03 2.50
N ARG A 5 2.16 22.95 2.89
CA ARG A 5 3.60 22.63 3.08
C ARG A 5 3.82 21.70 4.26
N LEU A 6 2.98 21.80 5.30
CA LEU A 6 3.03 20.91 6.46
C LEU A 6 2.72 19.47 6.03
N TYR A 7 1.57 19.24 5.40
CA TYR A 7 1.17 17.90 4.99
C TYR A 7 2.10 17.29 3.95
N ALA A 8 2.62 18.08 3.01
CA ALA A 8 3.65 17.61 2.07
C ALA A 8 4.93 17.14 2.80
N ALA A 9 5.35 17.84 3.85
CA ALA A 9 6.49 17.43 4.66
C ALA A 9 6.23 16.13 5.44
N VAL A 10 5.00 15.94 5.93
CA VAL A 10 4.56 14.69 6.59
C VAL A 10 4.59 13.53 5.61
N ALA A 11 4.03 13.70 4.41
CA ALA A 11 4.07 12.67 3.36
C ALA A 11 5.50 12.31 2.96
N ALA A 12 6.37 13.31 2.76
CA ALA A 12 7.79 13.06 2.50
C ALA A 12 8.49 12.35 3.67
N GLY A 13 8.09 12.63 4.91
CA GLY A 13 8.54 11.93 6.11
C GLY A 13 8.14 10.45 6.09
N GLY A 14 6.87 10.16 5.79
CA GLY A 14 6.36 8.80 5.60
C GLY A 14 7.15 8.04 4.54
N PHE A 15 7.34 8.62 3.36
CA PHE A 15 8.13 8.02 2.27
C PHE A 15 9.55 7.65 2.72
N ARG A 16 10.26 8.57 3.39
CA ARG A 16 11.63 8.34 3.87
C ARG A 16 11.71 7.23 4.93
N ARG A 17 10.70 7.11 5.81
CA ARG A 17 10.63 6.03 6.81
C ARG A 17 10.66 4.66 6.14
N TYR A 18 9.88 4.47 5.08
CA TYR A 18 9.84 3.19 4.36
C TYR A 18 11.05 2.98 3.45
N ALA A 19 11.61 4.04 2.85
CA ALA A 19 12.81 3.97 2.01
C ALA A 19 14.07 3.49 2.76
N THR A 20 14.10 3.59 4.08
CA THR A 20 15.24 3.18 4.91
C THR A 20 15.40 1.65 4.94
N TYR A 21 14.31 0.89 4.91
CA TYR A 21 14.32 -0.58 5.09
C TYR A 21 14.45 -1.33 3.75
N ARG A 22 15.54 -1.08 3.03
CA ARG A 22 15.75 -1.59 1.65
C ARG A 22 15.69 -3.11 1.52
N THR A 23 16.23 -3.84 2.49
CA THR A 23 16.23 -5.31 2.49
C THR A 23 14.81 -5.87 2.65
N ALA A 24 14.01 -5.28 3.53
CA ALA A 24 12.60 -5.64 3.68
C ALA A 24 11.80 -5.34 2.40
N THR A 25 12.09 -4.21 1.74
CA THR A 25 11.49 -3.90 0.44
C THR A 25 11.86 -4.93 -0.62
N ALA A 26 13.14 -5.32 -0.74
CA ALA A 26 13.58 -6.33 -1.70
C ALA A 26 12.92 -7.70 -1.45
N ALA A 27 12.84 -8.14 -0.19
CA ALA A 27 12.10 -9.35 0.17
C ALA A 27 10.61 -9.25 -0.16
N GLY A 28 10.02 -8.06 0.03
CA GLY A 28 8.65 -7.76 -0.34
C GLY A 28 8.40 -7.84 -1.85
N VAL A 29 9.28 -7.24 -2.67
CA VAL A 29 9.26 -7.34 -4.14
C VAL A 29 9.32 -8.80 -4.56
N PHE A 30 10.30 -9.53 -4.06
CA PHE A 30 10.50 -10.94 -4.39
C PHE A 30 9.25 -11.77 -4.08
N THR A 31 8.72 -11.64 -2.87
CA THR A 31 7.53 -12.39 -2.43
C THR A 31 6.32 -12.02 -3.29
N ASN A 32 6.07 -10.72 -3.51
CA ASN A 32 4.97 -10.24 -4.33
C ASN A 32 5.06 -10.77 -5.77
N THR A 33 6.26 -10.74 -6.39
CA THR A 33 6.48 -11.31 -7.72
C THR A 33 6.22 -12.81 -7.76
N VAL A 34 6.72 -13.58 -6.78
CA VAL A 34 6.50 -15.03 -6.72
C VAL A 34 5.00 -15.36 -6.64
N PHE A 35 4.25 -14.68 -5.76
CA PHE A 35 2.80 -14.89 -5.66
C PHE A 35 2.06 -14.40 -6.91
N GLY A 36 2.49 -13.30 -7.52
CA GLY A 36 1.99 -12.84 -8.81
C GLY A 36 2.15 -13.87 -9.91
N LEU A 37 3.31 -14.52 -10.00
CA LEU A 37 3.54 -15.62 -10.94
C LEU A 37 2.66 -16.83 -10.64
N ILE A 38 2.52 -17.25 -9.38
CA ILE A 38 1.64 -18.37 -9.00
C ILE A 38 0.20 -18.10 -9.46
N LEU A 39 -0.33 -16.91 -9.18
CA LEU A 39 -1.68 -16.52 -9.62
C LEU A 39 -1.78 -16.42 -11.14
N ALA A 40 -0.79 -15.83 -11.81
CA ALA A 40 -0.75 -15.73 -13.26
C ALA A 40 -0.79 -17.10 -13.93
N TYR A 41 0.04 -18.06 -13.49
CA TYR A 41 0.03 -19.41 -14.05
C TYR A 41 -1.27 -20.17 -13.76
N THR A 42 -1.87 -19.93 -12.59
CA THR A 42 -3.19 -20.49 -12.26
C THR A 42 -4.26 -19.94 -13.22
N TYR A 43 -4.24 -18.64 -13.50
CA TYR A 43 -5.15 -17.99 -14.44
C TYR A 43 -4.88 -18.42 -15.89
N ILE A 44 -3.62 -18.60 -16.30
CA ILE A 44 -3.27 -19.13 -17.62
C ILE A 44 -3.89 -20.52 -17.82
N ALA A 45 -3.65 -21.43 -16.87
CA ALA A 45 -4.18 -22.79 -16.95
C ALA A 45 -5.71 -22.81 -16.95
N LEU A 46 -6.34 -21.94 -16.15
CA LEU A 46 -7.80 -21.81 -16.12
C LEU A 46 -8.37 -21.28 -17.45
N TRP A 47 -7.73 -20.27 -18.05
CA TRP A 47 -8.20 -19.70 -19.33
C TRP A 47 -7.95 -20.61 -20.52
N ASP A 48 -6.98 -21.52 -20.42
CA ASP A 48 -6.75 -22.57 -21.43
C ASP A 48 -7.92 -23.56 -21.46
N GLU A 49 -8.39 -24.02 -20.30
CA GLU A 49 -9.53 -24.94 -20.18
C GLU A 49 -10.89 -24.23 -20.43
N ARG A 50 -11.02 -22.97 -20.01
CA ARG A 50 -12.25 -22.18 -20.10
C ARG A 50 -11.96 -20.79 -20.66
N PRO A 51 -11.88 -20.65 -22.00
CA PRO A 51 -11.69 -19.35 -22.60
C PRO A 51 -12.93 -18.45 -22.35
N HIS A 52 -12.69 -17.16 -22.16
CA HIS A 52 -13.71 -16.11 -21.98
C HIS A 52 -14.52 -16.15 -20.68
N LEU A 53 -13.96 -16.70 -19.59
CA LEU A 53 -14.56 -16.62 -18.26
C LEU A 53 -14.83 -15.16 -17.85
N GLY A 54 -16.07 -14.87 -17.44
CA GLY A 54 -16.49 -13.53 -17.03
C GLY A 54 -16.45 -12.47 -18.14
N GLY A 55 -16.30 -12.88 -19.41
CA GLY A 55 -16.17 -11.96 -20.54
C GLY A 55 -14.76 -11.38 -20.73
N TYR A 56 -13.77 -11.84 -19.97
CA TYR A 56 -12.38 -11.41 -20.13
C TYR A 56 -11.60 -12.32 -21.08
N ASP A 57 -10.76 -11.73 -21.92
CA ASP A 57 -9.67 -12.48 -22.55
C ASP A 57 -8.55 -12.79 -21.52
N GLN A 58 -7.62 -13.66 -21.88
CA GLN A 58 -6.55 -14.08 -20.97
C GLN A 58 -5.64 -12.91 -20.59
N ALA A 59 -5.37 -11.98 -21.51
CA ALA A 59 -4.51 -10.83 -21.24
C ALA A 59 -5.15 -9.88 -20.22
N GLN A 60 -6.46 -9.67 -20.31
CA GLN A 60 -7.24 -8.89 -19.34
C GLN A 60 -7.23 -9.56 -17.97
N ALA A 61 -7.40 -10.88 -17.92
CA ALA A 61 -7.39 -11.63 -16.67
C ALA A 61 -6.01 -11.57 -15.98
N LEU A 62 -4.91 -11.68 -16.75
CA LEU A 62 -3.56 -11.50 -16.23
C LEU A 62 -3.26 -10.07 -15.81
N THR A 63 -3.77 -9.09 -16.55
CA THR A 63 -3.67 -7.67 -16.17
C THR A 63 -4.33 -7.44 -14.82
N TYR A 64 -5.51 -8.03 -14.58
CA TYR A 64 -6.19 -7.98 -13.30
C TYR A 64 -5.33 -8.55 -12.15
N VAL A 65 -4.69 -9.70 -12.37
CA VAL A 65 -3.77 -10.30 -11.37
C VAL A 65 -2.64 -9.34 -11.03
N TRP A 66 -1.97 -8.77 -12.03
CA TRP A 66 -0.83 -7.88 -11.81
C TRP A 66 -1.22 -6.54 -11.18
N ILE A 67 -2.37 -5.96 -11.56
CA ILE A 67 -2.92 -4.78 -10.86
C ILE A 67 -3.20 -5.11 -9.39
N GLY A 68 -3.76 -6.28 -9.11
CA GLY A 68 -3.97 -6.76 -7.74
C GLY A 68 -2.67 -6.86 -6.94
N GLN A 69 -1.63 -7.46 -7.52
CA GLN A 69 -0.31 -7.56 -6.90
C GLN A 69 0.31 -6.18 -6.63
N ALA A 70 0.20 -5.26 -7.58
CA ALA A 70 0.70 -3.90 -7.47
C ALA A 70 0.03 -3.09 -6.34
N LEU A 71 -1.28 -3.27 -6.19
CA LEU A 71 -2.07 -2.54 -5.20
C LEU A 71 -2.03 -3.17 -3.81
N LEU A 72 -1.64 -4.44 -3.68
CA LEU A 72 -1.66 -5.20 -2.42
C LEU A 72 -1.08 -4.39 -1.26
N MET A 73 0.17 -3.94 -1.39
CA MET A 73 0.87 -3.25 -0.30
C MET A 73 0.71 -1.74 -0.34
N THR A 74 0.43 -1.18 -1.51
CA THR A 74 0.01 0.22 -1.68
C THR A 74 -1.20 0.51 -0.79
N LEU A 75 -2.19 -0.39 -0.83
CA LEU A 75 -3.41 -0.32 -0.04
C LEU A 75 -3.30 -0.97 1.36
N ALA A 76 -2.10 -1.44 1.75
CA ALA A 76 -1.86 -2.14 3.02
C ALA A 76 -2.79 -3.34 3.25
N ILE A 77 -3.15 -4.06 2.19
CA ILE A 77 -3.97 -5.27 2.28
C ILE A 77 -3.16 -6.34 3.02
N GLY A 78 -3.57 -6.66 4.24
CA GLY A 78 -2.84 -7.56 5.14
C GLY A 78 -2.12 -6.88 6.31
N GLY A 79 -2.28 -5.56 6.49
CA GLY A 79 -1.78 -4.82 7.66
C GLY A 79 -0.53 -3.97 7.38
N GLY A 80 0.01 -3.33 8.42
CA GLY A 80 1.16 -2.43 8.31
C GLY A 80 0.81 -1.06 7.71
N GLY A 81 -0.47 -0.71 7.74
CA GLY A 81 -0.97 0.63 7.43
C GLY A 81 -0.87 1.57 8.63
N PHE A 82 -1.36 2.80 8.47
CA PHE A 82 -1.40 3.78 9.57
C PHE A 82 -2.38 3.39 10.69
N GLU A 83 -3.36 2.53 10.39
CA GLU A 83 -4.41 2.10 11.32
C GLU A 83 -3.84 1.48 12.59
N ASP A 84 -2.81 0.62 12.48
CA ASP A 84 -2.20 -0.06 13.63
C ASP A 84 -1.67 0.96 14.66
N GLU A 85 -0.97 1.99 14.17
CA GLU A 85 -0.40 3.05 15.01
C GLU A 85 -1.50 3.96 15.60
N LEU A 86 -2.52 4.30 14.80
CA LEU A 86 -3.64 5.12 15.24
C LEU A 86 -4.46 4.40 16.33
N MET A 87 -4.76 3.13 16.14
CA MET A 87 -5.51 2.31 17.10
C MET A 87 -4.76 2.14 18.42
N GLU A 88 -3.43 2.00 18.38
CA GLU A 88 -2.62 1.93 19.59
C GLU A 88 -2.60 3.26 20.35
N ARG A 89 -2.53 4.39 19.64
CA ARG A 89 -2.63 5.73 20.26
C ARG A 89 -4.00 5.99 20.88
N ILE A 90 -5.07 5.46 20.27
CA ILE A 90 -6.42 5.52 20.85
C ILE A 90 -6.47 4.69 22.14
N ARG A 91 -5.93 3.47 22.10
CA ARG A 91 -5.92 2.54 23.25
C ARG A 91 -5.13 3.09 24.45
N THR A 92 -3.99 3.72 24.19
CA THR A 92 -3.08 4.27 25.21
C THR A 92 -3.50 5.65 25.71
N GLY A 93 -4.35 6.37 24.97
CA GLY A 93 -4.78 7.73 25.29
C GLY A 93 -3.87 8.82 24.68
N ASP A 94 -2.76 8.44 24.04
CA ASP A 94 -1.86 9.35 23.33
C ASP A 94 -2.55 10.13 22.19
N ILE A 95 -3.68 9.61 21.69
CA ILE A 95 -4.54 10.31 20.72
C ILE A 95 -4.97 11.70 21.20
N ALA A 96 -5.06 11.93 22.52
CA ALA A 96 -5.37 13.25 23.07
C ALA A 96 -4.33 14.30 22.63
N ILE A 97 -3.04 13.94 22.60
CA ILE A 97 -1.96 14.82 22.15
C ILE A 97 -2.13 15.18 20.66
N ASP A 98 -2.51 14.19 19.84
CA ASP A 98 -2.73 14.41 18.41
C ASP A 98 -3.91 15.36 18.14
N LEU A 99 -4.98 15.23 18.94
CA LEU A 99 -6.15 16.10 18.88
C LEU A 99 -5.88 17.54 19.36
N TYR A 100 -4.95 17.72 20.31
CA TYR A 100 -4.55 19.06 20.77
C TYR A 100 -3.65 19.80 19.78
N ARG A 101 -3.04 19.11 18.82
CA ARG A 101 -2.15 19.78 17.86
C ARG A 101 -2.96 20.71 16.95
N PRO A 102 -2.41 21.86 16.52
CA PRO A 102 -3.06 22.76 15.57
C PRO A 102 -2.91 22.25 14.12
N ALA A 103 -3.34 21.02 13.85
CA ALA A 103 -3.38 20.41 12.52
C ALA A 103 -4.58 19.46 12.45
N ASP A 104 -5.14 19.33 11.26
CA ASP A 104 -6.26 18.42 11.04
C ASP A 104 -5.78 16.97 11.19
N LEU A 105 -6.46 16.21 12.06
CA LEU A 105 -6.08 14.84 12.39
C LEU A 105 -6.17 13.94 11.15
N GLN A 106 -7.24 14.06 10.36
CA GLN A 106 -7.47 13.20 9.20
C GLN A 106 -6.41 13.45 8.13
N LEU A 107 -6.14 14.71 7.81
CA LEU A 107 -5.11 15.10 6.84
C LEU A 107 -3.71 14.73 7.32
N TRP A 108 -3.44 14.78 8.63
CA TRP A 108 -2.16 14.34 9.19
C TRP A 108 -1.89 12.86 8.90
N TRP A 109 -2.85 12.00 9.25
CA TRP A 109 -2.72 10.55 9.04
C TRP A 109 -2.78 10.17 7.56
N LEU A 110 -3.66 10.82 6.79
CA LEU A 110 -3.73 10.65 5.34
C LEU A 110 -2.41 11.02 4.66
N ALA A 111 -1.81 12.16 5.01
CA ALA A 111 -0.54 12.57 4.44
C ALA A 111 0.57 11.56 4.73
N GLY A 112 0.65 11.07 5.98
CA GLY A 112 1.60 10.02 6.37
C GLY A 112 1.40 8.73 5.57
N ASP A 113 0.15 8.27 5.44
CA ASP A 113 -0.18 7.06 4.70
C ASP A 113 0.06 7.19 3.20
N LEU A 114 -0.23 8.35 2.59
CA LEU A 114 0.08 8.62 1.19
C LEU A 114 1.59 8.52 0.91
N GLY A 115 2.42 9.00 1.84
CA GLY A 115 3.88 8.83 1.77
C GLY A 115 4.32 7.36 1.74
N ARG A 116 3.72 6.53 2.60
CA ARG A 116 3.91 5.08 2.61
C ARG A 116 3.42 4.45 1.32
N ALA A 117 2.17 4.71 0.93
CA ALA A 117 1.51 4.12 -0.23
C ALA A 117 2.29 4.43 -1.52
N LEU A 118 2.75 5.67 -1.70
CA LEU A 118 3.59 6.05 -2.84
C LEU A 118 4.92 5.28 -2.86
N PHE A 119 5.56 5.07 -1.70
CA PHE A 119 6.76 4.25 -1.64
C PHE A 119 6.48 2.79 -2.01
N GLN A 120 5.40 2.21 -1.51
CA GLN A 120 5.06 0.82 -1.82
C GLN A 120 4.70 0.65 -3.29
N LEU A 121 3.96 1.59 -3.87
CA LEU A 121 3.62 1.61 -5.29
C LEU A 121 4.87 1.70 -6.17
N LEU A 122 5.83 2.55 -5.82
CA LEU A 122 7.08 2.66 -6.61
C LEU A 122 8.04 1.48 -6.38
N GLY A 123 8.02 0.91 -5.17
CA GLY A 123 8.97 -0.14 -4.79
C GLY A 123 8.57 -1.53 -5.26
N ARG A 124 7.28 -1.85 -5.17
CA ARG A 124 6.70 -3.19 -5.45
C ARG A 124 5.26 -3.12 -5.96
N GLY A 125 4.86 -1.95 -6.46
CA GLY A 125 3.62 -1.76 -7.20
C GLY A 125 3.83 -1.95 -8.70
#